data_AF-A0A1F8ETD3-F1
#
_entry.id   AF-A0A1F8ETD3-F1
#
_cell.length_a   1.000
_cell.length_b   1.000
_cell.length_c   1.000
_cell.angle_alpha   90.00
_cell.angle_beta   90.00
_cell.angle_gamma   90.00
#
_symmetry.space_group_name_H-M   'P 1'
#
loop_
_entity.id
_entity.type
_entity.pdbx_description
1 polymer ?
#
loop_
_entity_poly.entity_id
_entity_poly.type
_entity_poly.pdbx_seq_one_letter_code
_entity_poly.pdbx_strand_id
1 'polypeptide(L)'
;MKNHYYENFGPGEFYHVYNRGNAKEKIFMDADDYKFFLLRLKQNLFPEENDELRIQKLPDKSFSLIGYCLMPNHFHFLIKQNNEIPISKLMTKLCTSYSMYFNKKYNRVGHVFQNRFKHILIQNDEYLKWLSCYIHQNPKVGGIIQCLEDYRWSSFGQYIYGKGDISCENDIVLCHFKSSEEYKRYVNESYEIIKNNKGIEHLFLD
;
A
#
# COMPACT_ATOMS: atom_id res chain seq x y z
N MET A 1 -19.47 1.19 -20.50
CA MET A 1 -18.17 1.92 -20.53
C MET A 1 -18.09 2.70 -19.23
N LYS A 2 -17.32 2.24 -18.24
CA LYS A 2 -17.16 2.96 -16.97
C LYS A 2 -16.30 4.20 -17.24
N ASN A 3 -16.83 5.36 -16.92
CA ASN A 3 -16.17 6.66 -17.05
C ASN A 3 -14.81 6.62 -16.37
N HIS A 4 -13.74 6.69 -17.15
CA HIS A 4 -12.44 7.14 -16.65
C HIS A 4 -12.59 8.63 -16.34
N TYR A 5 -13.18 8.94 -15.18
CA TYR A 5 -13.00 10.26 -14.60
C TYR A 5 -11.49 10.47 -14.52
N TYR A 6 -11.02 11.58 -15.06
CA TYR A 6 -9.74 12.14 -14.66
C TYR A 6 -9.93 12.49 -13.16
N GLU A 7 -9.74 11.51 -12.28
CA GLU A 7 -9.97 11.66 -10.86
C GLU A 7 -8.85 12.56 -10.33
N ASN A 8 -9.24 13.78 -9.95
CA ASN A 8 -8.33 14.77 -9.39
C ASN A 8 -7.93 14.31 -8.00
N PHE A 9 -6.64 14.15 -7.77
CA PHE A 9 -6.14 14.00 -6.40
C PHE A 9 -6.17 15.35 -5.68
N GLY A 10 -6.74 15.38 -4.48
CA GLY A 10 -6.87 16.56 -3.64
C GLY A 10 -5.87 16.58 -2.47
N PRO A 11 -5.25 17.73 -2.17
CA PRO A 11 -4.54 17.94 -0.91
C PRO A 11 -5.46 17.71 0.29
N GLY A 12 -4.93 17.06 1.34
CA GLY A 12 -5.67 16.70 2.54
C GLY A 12 -6.46 15.40 2.44
N GLU A 13 -6.64 14.85 1.24
CA GLU A 13 -7.48 13.67 1.01
C GLU A 13 -6.73 12.35 1.21
N PHE A 14 -7.51 11.32 1.54
CA PHE A 14 -7.05 9.98 1.85
C PHE A 14 -7.46 9.01 0.74
N TYR A 15 -6.54 8.11 0.36
CA TYR A 15 -6.77 7.18 -0.72
C TYR A 15 -6.34 5.76 -0.38
N HIS A 16 -7.16 4.80 -0.79
CA HIS A 16 -6.69 3.44 -1.05
C HIS A 16 -5.97 3.44 -2.38
N VAL A 17 -4.72 3.01 -2.43
CA VAL A 17 -3.94 2.91 -3.67
C VAL A 17 -3.41 1.50 -3.80
N TYR A 18 -3.55 0.89 -4.97
CA TYR A 18 -3.10 -0.48 -5.19
C TYR A 18 -2.75 -0.75 -6.65
N ASN A 19 -1.88 -1.73 -6.85
CA ASN A 19 -1.57 -2.26 -8.18
C ASN A 19 -1.21 -3.74 -8.08
N ARG A 20 -1.34 -4.46 -9.20
CA ARG A 20 -1.08 -5.90 -9.29
C ARG A 20 -0.18 -6.26 -10.46
N GLY A 21 0.46 -7.42 -10.35
CA GLY A 21 1.30 -8.00 -11.37
C GLY A 21 0.53 -8.24 -12.67
N ASN A 22 1.23 -8.06 -13.78
CA ASN A 22 0.71 -8.43 -15.08
C ASN A 22 0.34 -9.91 -15.10
N ALA A 23 -0.82 -10.25 -15.67
CA ALA A 23 -1.39 -11.61 -15.62
C ALA A 23 -1.55 -12.20 -14.20
N LYS A 24 -1.68 -11.34 -13.16
CA LYS A 24 -1.73 -11.73 -11.73
C LYS A 24 -0.48 -12.46 -11.23
N GLU A 25 0.61 -12.38 -11.98
CA GLU A 25 1.90 -12.96 -11.63
C GLU A 25 2.49 -12.34 -10.37
N LYS A 26 3.36 -13.10 -9.70
CA LYS A 26 4.13 -12.58 -8.57
C LYS A 26 5.00 -11.41 -9.04
N ILE A 27 4.92 -10.32 -8.30
CA ILE A 27 5.80 -9.16 -8.44
C ILE A 27 6.86 -9.15 -7.35
N PHE A 28 6.72 -9.91 -6.26
CA PHE A 28 7.76 -10.15 -5.26
C PHE A 28 8.03 -11.65 -5.19
N MET A 29 9.23 -12.07 -5.60
CA MET A 29 9.64 -13.48 -5.66
C MET A 29 10.42 -13.89 -4.42
N ASP A 30 11.18 -12.96 -3.83
CA ASP A 30 12.00 -13.18 -2.63
C ASP A 30 11.98 -11.96 -1.70
N ALA A 31 12.63 -12.08 -0.54
CA ALA A 31 12.69 -11.01 0.47
C ALA A 31 13.37 -9.72 -0.02
N ASP A 32 14.30 -9.80 -0.97
CA ASP A 32 15.04 -8.63 -1.44
C ASP A 32 14.19 -7.77 -2.37
N ASP A 33 13.25 -8.38 -3.08
CA ASP A 33 12.23 -7.66 -3.85
C ASP A 33 11.37 -6.77 -2.95
N TYR A 34 10.87 -7.33 -1.84
CA TYR A 34 10.08 -6.57 -0.87
C TYR A 34 10.90 -5.44 -0.24
N LYS A 35 12.14 -5.73 0.20
CA LYS A 35 13.04 -4.72 0.78
C LYS A 35 13.34 -3.60 -0.21
N PHE A 36 13.63 -3.93 -1.47
CA PHE A 36 13.91 -2.92 -2.49
C PHE A 36 12.69 -2.04 -2.71
N PHE A 37 11.49 -2.62 -2.83
CA PHE A 37 10.26 -1.85 -3.01
C PHE A 37 9.98 -0.92 -1.81
N LEU A 38 10.13 -1.41 -0.58
CA LEU A 38 9.98 -0.60 0.64
C LEU A 38 11.05 0.50 0.74
N LEU A 39 12.30 0.20 0.38
CA LEU A 39 13.38 1.20 0.31
C LEU A 39 13.02 2.32 -0.67
N ARG A 40 12.58 1.97 -1.88
CA ARG A 40 12.15 2.96 -2.88
C ARG A 40 10.94 3.75 -2.41
N LEU A 41 9.98 3.13 -1.75
CA LEU A 41 8.83 3.84 -1.16
C LEU A 41 9.32 4.84 -0.10
N LYS A 42 10.16 4.41 0.83
CA LYS A 42 10.76 5.27 1.87
C LYS A 42 11.48 6.47 1.27
N GLN A 43 12.34 6.26 0.27
CA GLN A 43 13.11 7.34 -0.39
C GLN A 43 12.21 8.36 -1.11
N ASN A 44 11.03 7.94 -1.60
CA ASN A 44 10.08 8.88 -2.22
C ASN A 44 9.18 9.58 -1.20
N LEU A 45 8.92 8.99 -0.03
CA LEU A 45 8.13 9.59 1.05
C LEU A 45 8.96 10.55 1.92
N PHE A 46 10.23 10.21 2.16
CA PHE A 46 11.16 10.91 3.04
C PHE A 46 12.46 11.20 2.26
N PRO A 47 12.44 12.14 1.31
CA PRO A 47 13.60 12.44 0.47
C PRO A 47 14.70 13.12 1.30
N GLU A 48 15.88 12.51 1.38
CA GLU A 48 17.04 13.09 2.08
C GLU A 48 17.83 14.04 1.16
N GLU A 49 18.42 15.11 1.70
CA GLU A 49 19.18 16.11 0.91
C GLU A 49 20.35 15.51 0.13
N ASN A 50 21.03 14.52 0.70
CA ASN A 50 22.23 13.87 0.13
C ASN A 50 21.94 12.65 -0.76
N ASP A 51 20.67 12.35 -1.07
CA ASP A 51 20.37 11.29 -2.05
C ASP A 51 20.83 11.74 -3.46
N GLU A 52 22.02 11.32 -3.88
CA GLU A 52 22.69 11.64 -5.16
C GLU A 52 22.04 10.95 -6.38
N LEU A 53 20.96 10.18 -6.17
CA LEU A 53 20.27 9.54 -7.28
C LEU A 53 19.70 10.59 -8.24
N ARG A 54 19.94 10.39 -9.54
CA ARG A 54 19.55 11.27 -10.67
C ARG A 54 18.03 11.47 -10.88
N ILE A 55 17.20 11.18 -9.89
CA ILE A 55 15.76 11.28 -9.96
C ILE A 55 15.35 12.54 -9.19
N GLN A 56 14.69 13.48 -9.86
CA GLN A 56 14.12 14.68 -9.24
C GLN A 56 13.37 14.31 -7.95
N LYS A 57 13.78 14.83 -6.79
CA LYS A 57 13.15 14.48 -5.52
C LYS A 57 11.71 14.98 -5.49
N LEU A 58 10.82 14.24 -4.83
CA LEU A 58 9.52 14.79 -4.45
C LEU A 58 9.76 15.81 -3.34
N PRO A 59 8.92 16.85 -3.20
CA PRO A 59 8.97 17.71 -2.02
C PRO A 59 8.80 16.89 -0.75
N ASP A 60 9.54 17.25 0.30
CA ASP A 60 9.42 16.59 1.59
C ASP A 60 7.97 16.71 2.11
N LYS A 61 7.52 15.67 2.84
CA LYS A 61 6.17 15.57 3.43
C LYS A 61 5.02 15.74 2.43
N SER A 62 5.24 15.51 1.13
CA SER A 62 4.15 15.51 0.13
C SER A 62 3.07 14.46 0.40
N PHE A 63 3.40 13.37 1.07
CA PHE A 63 2.48 12.28 1.36
C PHE A 63 2.70 11.72 2.76
N SER A 64 1.62 11.27 3.40
CA SER A 64 1.67 10.52 4.65
C SER A 64 1.20 9.10 4.39
N LEU A 65 2.10 8.13 4.58
CA LEU A 65 1.73 6.72 4.55
C LEU A 65 1.07 6.38 5.89
N ILE A 66 -0.12 5.81 5.86
CA ILE A 66 -0.88 5.49 7.07
C ILE A 66 -0.89 3.98 7.30
N GLY A 67 -0.92 3.20 6.23
CA GLY A 67 -0.76 1.75 6.30
C GLY A 67 -0.47 1.11 4.95
N TYR A 68 0.07 -0.10 4.98
CA TYR A 68 0.37 -0.85 3.77
C TYR A 68 0.32 -2.36 3.97
N CYS A 69 0.19 -3.08 2.86
CA CYS A 69 0.44 -4.51 2.76
C CYS A 69 0.98 -4.84 1.36
N LEU A 70 2.13 -5.51 1.30
CA LEU A 70 2.71 -6.03 0.06
C LEU A 70 2.38 -7.51 -0.03
N MET A 71 1.62 -7.92 -1.03
CA MET A 71 1.25 -9.30 -1.32
C MET A 71 2.12 -9.82 -2.48
N PRO A 72 2.38 -11.13 -2.62
CA PRO A 72 3.30 -11.65 -3.63
C PRO A 72 3.03 -11.13 -5.06
N ASN A 73 1.77 -10.90 -5.44
CA ASN A 73 1.37 -10.42 -6.77
C ASN A 73 0.71 -9.03 -6.79
N HIS A 74 0.62 -8.31 -5.67
CA HIS A 74 0.03 -6.98 -5.62
C HIS A 74 0.42 -6.21 -4.36
N PHE A 75 0.07 -4.94 -4.24
CA PHE A 75 0.25 -4.19 -3.00
C PHE A 75 -0.96 -3.29 -2.74
N HIS A 76 -1.15 -2.93 -1.48
CA HIS A 76 -2.14 -1.96 -1.04
C HIS A 76 -1.50 -0.91 -0.13
N PHE A 77 -1.88 0.35 -0.34
CA PHE A 77 -1.52 1.49 0.48
C PHE A 77 -2.76 2.23 0.94
N LEU A 78 -2.73 2.67 2.18
CA LEU A 78 -3.58 3.74 2.70
C LEU A 78 -2.68 4.97 2.85
N ILE A 79 -2.94 5.99 2.03
CA ILE A 79 -2.05 7.15 1.90
C ILE A 79 -2.86 8.45 1.88
N LYS A 80 -2.33 9.48 2.54
CA LYS A 80 -2.84 10.85 2.46
C LYS A 80 -1.96 11.67 1.54
N GLN A 81 -2.57 12.47 0.67
CA GLN A 81 -1.88 13.52 -0.06
C GLN A 81 -1.85 14.79 0.78
N ASN A 82 -0.68 15.37 1.04
CA ASN A 82 -0.56 16.51 1.94
C ASN A 82 -0.53 17.86 1.21
N ASN A 83 -0.14 17.87 -0.06
CA ASN A 83 0.00 19.08 -0.87
C ASN A 83 -0.45 18.85 -2.32
N GLU A 84 -0.19 19.83 -3.20
CA GLU A 84 -0.60 19.80 -4.61
C GLU A 84 0.13 18.75 -5.46
N ILE A 85 1.13 18.04 -4.91
CA ILE A 85 1.83 16.98 -5.64
C ILE A 85 0.93 15.74 -5.67
N PRO A 86 0.44 15.31 -6.85
CA PRO A 86 -0.53 14.23 -6.91
C PRO A 86 0.12 12.89 -6.59
N ILE A 87 -0.62 11.99 -5.93
CA ILE A 87 -0.18 10.60 -5.64
C ILE A 87 0.34 9.88 -6.89
N SER A 88 -0.18 10.21 -8.07
CA SER A 88 0.31 9.67 -9.34
C SER A 88 1.81 9.89 -9.57
N LYS A 89 2.40 10.98 -9.05
CA LYS A 89 3.86 11.22 -9.11
C LYS A 89 4.63 10.24 -8.24
N LEU A 90 4.18 9.99 -7.01
CA LEU A 90 4.75 8.97 -6.14
C LEU A 90 4.67 7.59 -6.79
N MET A 91 3.50 7.21 -7.26
CA MET A 91 3.26 5.90 -7.86
C MET A 91 4.05 5.69 -9.15
N THR A 92 4.18 6.71 -9.99
CA THR A 92 5.00 6.64 -11.20
C THR A 92 6.45 6.33 -10.84
N LYS A 93 7.04 7.05 -9.88
CA LYS A 93 8.44 6.84 -9.48
C LYS A 93 8.66 5.46 -8.85
N LEU A 94 7.78 5.06 -7.94
CA LEU A 94 7.86 3.78 -7.26
C LEU A 94 7.76 2.61 -8.25
N CYS A 95 6.67 2.56 -9.02
CA CYS A 95 6.42 1.47 -9.96
C CYS A 95 7.48 1.40 -11.08
N THR A 96 7.98 2.55 -11.55
CA THR A 96 9.01 2.59 -12.59
C THR A 96 10.34 2.06 -12.07
N SER A 97 10.81 2.58 -10.93
CA SER A 97 12.07 2.13 -10.34
C SER A 97 12.04 0.65 -9.95
N TYR A 98 10.90 0.17 -9.45
CA TYR A 98 10.70 -1.24 -9.17
C TYR A 98 10.69 -2.11 -10.43
N SER A 99 9.96 -1.70 -11.48
CA SER A 99 9.89 -2.48 -12.72
C SER A 99 11.27 -2.61 -13.37
N MET A 100 12.08 -1.55 -13.34
CA MET A 100 13.47 -1.58 -13.83
C MET A 100 14.33 -2.55 -13.03
N TYR A 101 14.24 -2.49 -11.70
CA TYR A 101 14.94 -3.43 -10.81
C TYR A 101 14.53 -4.88 -11.06
N PHE A 102 13.23 -5.16 -11.07
CA PHE A 102 12.68 -6.50 -11.23
C PHE A 102 13.05 -7.11 -12.58
N ASN A 103 12.88 -6.35 -13.67
CA ASN A 103 13.25 -6.81 -15.00
C ASN A 103 14.75 -7.09 -15.12
N LYS A 104 15.60 -6.24 -14.53
CA LYS A 104 17.04 -6.47 -14.49
C LYS A 104 17.42 -7.71 -13.66
N LYS A 105 16.85 -7.86 -12.46
CA LYS A 105 17.15 -8.97 -11.55
C LYS A 105 16.74 -10.32 -12.12
N TYR A 106 15.58 -10.40 -12.77
CA TYR A 106 15.02 -11.64 -13.29
C TYR A 106 15.22 -11.84 -14.79
N ASN A 107 16.04 -11.01 -15.44
CA ASN A 107 16.29 -11.02 -16.88
C ASN A 107 14.98 -11.06 -17.71
N ARG A 108 14.00 -10.24 -17.30
CA ARG A 108 12.69 -10.12 -17.94
C ARG A 108 12.60 -8.88 -18.80
N VAL A 109 11.67 -8.93 -19.76
CA VAL A 109 11.26 -7.78 -20.57
C VAL A 109 9.75 -7.58 -20.45
N GLY A 110 9.29 -6.36 -20.69
CA GLY A 110 7.88 -5.99 -20.66
C GLY A 110 7.36 -5.49 -19.31
N HIS A 111 6.03 -5.42 -19.19
CA HIS A 111 5.35 -4.83 -18.04
C HIS A 111 5.35 -5.78 -16.83
N VAL A 112 5.80 -5.26 -15.68
CA VAL A 112 5.70 -5.94 -14.38
C VAL A 112 4.30 -5.81 -13.79
N PHE A 113 3.71 -4.62 -13.89
CA PHE A 113 2.35 -4.33 -13.44
C PHE A 113 1.34 -4.44 -14.59
N GLN A 114 0.12 -4.90 -14.30
CA GLN A 114 -0.89 -5.12 -15.34
C GLN A 114 -1.33 -3.81 -16.03
N ASN A 115 -1.54 -2.76 -15.24
CA ASN A 115 -2.04 -1.47 -15.70
C ASN A 115 -1.48 -0.34 -14.81
N ARG A 116 -1.94 0.89 -15.06
CA ARG A 116 -1.80 1.97 -14.07
C ARG A 116 -2.39 1.52 -12.73
N PHE A 117 -1.81 2.04 -11.65
CA PHE A 117 -2.36 1.81 -10.32
C PHE A 117 -3.82 2.28 -10.26
N LYS A 118 -4.60 1.62 -9.41
CA LYS A 118 -5.97 2.01 -9.11
C LYS A 118 -5.99 2.74 -7.77
N HIS A 119 -7.03 3.55 -7.58
CA HIS A 119 -7.23 4.26 -6.34
C HIS A 119 -8.71 4.41 -6.01
N ILE A 120 -9.01 4.63 -4.72
CA ILE A 120 -10.36 4.90 -4.20
C ILE A 120 -10.23 6.01 -3.16
N LEU A 121 -10.98 7.11 -3.33
CA LEU A 121 -11.09 8.19 -2.34
C LEU A 121 -11.80 7.68 -1.07
N ILE A 122 -11.27 8.04 0.09
CA ILE A 122 -11.84 7.66 1.38
C ILE A 122 -12.67 8.83 1.91
N GLN A 123 -13.97 8.60 2.04
CA GLN A 123 -14.94 9.68 2.28
C GLN A 123 -15.29 9.90 3.76
N ASN A 124 -14.99 8.94 4.63
CA ASN A 124 -15.32 9.02 6.06
C ASN A 124 -14.45 8.08 6.92
N ASP A 125 -14.51 8.31 8.24
CA ASP A 125 -13.71 7.61 9.24
C ASP A 125 -14.08 6.12 9.38
N GLU A 126 -15.36 5.75 9.16
CA GLU A 126 -15.76 4.35 9.19
C GLU A 126 -15.10 3.55 8.07
N TYR A 127 -15.09 4.12 6.86
CA TYR A 127 -14.41 3.53 5.73
C TYR A 127 -12.89 3.50 5.93
N LEU A 128 -12.31 4.55 6.53
CA LEU A 128 -10.89 4.57 6.90
C LEU A 128 -10.51 3.41 7.84
N LYS A 129 -11.27 3.22 8.93
CA LYS A 129 -11.08 2.11 9.87
C LYS A 129 -11.20 0.76 9.17
N TRP A 130 -12.29 0.56 8.43
CA TRP A 130 -12.56 -0.69 7.72
C TRP A 130 -11.46 -1.02 6.71
N LEU A 131 -11.04 -0.04 5.92
CA LEU A 131 -10.00 -0.20 4.92
C LEU A 131 -8.65 -0.55 5.53
N SER A 132 -8.28 0.04 6.67
CA SER A 132 -7.04 -0.33 7.36
C SER A 132 -7.04 -1.82 7.72
N CYS A 133 -8.17 -2.35 8.20
CA CYS A 133 -8.35 -3.75 8.53
C CYS A 133 -8.29 -4.62 7.28
N TYR A 134 -9.01 -4.23 6.23
CA TYR A 134 -8.94 -4.90 4.94
C TYR A 134 -7.50 -5.07 4.46
N ILE A 135 -6.71 -3.99 4.49
CA ILE A 135 -5.31 -4.00 4.06
C ILE A 135 -4.49 -4.99 4.88
N HIS A 136 -4.58 -4.97 6.22
CA HIS A 136 -3.80 -5.89 7.07
C HIS A 136 -4.28 -7.32 6.99
N GLN A 137 -5.56 -7.55 6.71
CA GLN A 137 -6.16 -8.89 6.66
C GLN A 137 -5.82 -9.64 5.37
N ASN A 138 -5.36 -8.95 4.32
CA ASN A 138 -5.05 -9.50 2.99
C ASN A 138 -4.16 -10.76 3.01
N PRO A 139 -3.03 -10.82 3.75
CA PRO A 139 -2.15 -11.99 3.76
C PRO A 139 -2.83 -13.24 4.30
N LYS A 140 -3.63 -13.10 5.36
CA LYS A 140 -4.37 -14.22 5.97
C LYS A 140 -5.54 -14.67 5.11
N VAL A 141 -6.29 -13.74 4.50
CA VAL A 141 -7.38 -14.09 3.57
C VAL A 141 -6.83 -14.60 2.24
N GLY A 142 -5.61 -14.21 1.87
CA GLY A 142 -4.85 -14.77 0.74
C GLY A 142 -4.27 -16.16 1.02
N GLY A 143 -4.42 -16.69 2.24
CA GLY A 143 -3.92 -18.00 2.63
C GLY A 143 -2.39 -18.09 2.77
N ILE A 144 -1.70 -16.94 2.89
CA ILE A 144 -0.23 -16.89 3.01
C ILE A 144 0.22 -17.22 4.43
N ILE A 145 -0.56 -16.78 5.41
CA ILE A 145 -0.28 -16.89 6.85
C ILE A 145 -1.56 -17.21 7.62
N GLN A 146 -1.42 -17.71 8.85
CA GLN A 146 -2.54 -17.95 9.77
C GLN A 146 -2.65 -16.86 10.85
N CYS A 147 -1.51 -16.28 11.26
CA CYS A 147 -1.42 -15.21 12.24
C CYS A 147 -0.87 -13.95 11.57
N LEU A 148 -1.54 -12.81 11.72
CA LEU A 148 -1.19 -11.55 11.03
C LEU A 148 0.19 -11.02 11.40
N GLU A 149 0.59 -11.30 12.64
CA GLU A 149 1.88 -10.98 13.22
C GLU A 149 3.05 -11.62 12.48
N ASP A 150 2.84 -12.74 11.80
CA ASP A 150 3.88 -13.46 11.06
C ASP A 150 4.22 -12.78 9.72
N TYR A 151 3.37 -11.84 9.27
CA TYR A 151 3.52 -11.20 7.96
C TYR A 151 4.24 -9.85 8.03
N ARG A 152 5.57 -9.92 7.93
CA ARG A 152 6.48 -8.76 7.97
C ARG A 152 6.19 -7.70 6.90
N TRP A 153 5.70 -8.10 5.72
CA TRP A 153 5.53 -7.18 4.58
C TRP A 153 4.23 -6.36 4.65
N SER A 154 3.85 -5.95 5.85
CA SER A 154 2.69 -5.11 6.11
C SER A 154 2.97 -4.15 7.27
N SER A 155 2.19 -3.08 7.38
CA SER A 155 2.26 -2.17 8.51
C SER A 155 1.54 -2.67 9.76
N PHE A 156 0.95 -3.88 9.76
CA PHE A 156 0.20 -4.40 10.92
C PHE A 156 1.08 -4.46 12.19
N GLY A 157 2.32 -4.95 12.07
CA GLY A 157 3.27 -4.97 13.17
C GLY A 157 3.56 -3.57 13.76
N GLN A 158 3.50 -2.52 12.95
CA GLN A 158 3.67 -1.14 13.42
C GLN A 158 2.45 -0.64 14.20
N TYR A 159 1.24 -1.05 13.79
CA TYR A 159 0.01 -0.70 14.50
C TYR A 159 -0.05 -1.35 15.89
N ILE A 160 0.44 -2.58 16.02
CA ILE A 160 0.35 -3.31 17.29
C ILE A 160 1.55 -3.06 18.20
N TYR A 161 2.76 -3.04 17.63
CA TYR A 161 4.01 -3.05 18.38
C TYR A 161 4.87 -1.78 18.21
N GLY A 162 4.43 -0.82 17.40
CA GLY A 162 5.19 0.40 17.10
C GLY A 162 6.46 0.16 16.26
N LYS A 163 6.62 -1.02 15.66
CA LYS A 163 7.81 -1.40 14.86
C LYS A 163 7.43 -1.73 13.42
N GLY A 164 8.13 -1.14 12.46
CA GLY A 164 7.94 -1.41 11.02
C GLY A 164 9.12 -0.94 10.18
N ASP A 165 9.21 -1.42 8.94
CA ASP A 165 10.31 -1.09 8.01
C ASP A 165 10.22 0.34 7.44
N ILE A 166 9.02 0.93 7.44
CA ILE A 166 8.74 2.32 7.01
C ILE A 166 7.86 2.98 8.07
N SER A 167 8.12 4.26 8.38
CA SER A 167 7.25 5.03 9.28
C SER A 167 5.87 5.23 8.66
N CYS A 168 4.82 4.96 9.44
CA CYS A 168 3.44 5.24 9.07
C CYS A 168 2.82 6.19 10.10
N GLU A 169 2.00 7.13 9.66
CA GLU A 169 1.13 7.95 10.51
C GLU A 169 -0.13 7.17 10.90
N ASN A 170 0.09 6.02 11.55
CA ASN A 170 -0.97 5.09 11.95
C ASN A 170 -1.87 5.64 13.07
N ASP A 171 -1.42 6.64 13.82
CA ASP A 171 -2.23 7.36 14.81
C ASP A 171 -3.52 7.94 14.21
N ILE A 172 -3.53 8.27 12.91
CA ILE A 172 -4.73 8.72 12.20
C ILE A 172 -5.84 7.66 12.23
N VAL A 173 -5.49 6.39 12.23
CA VAL A 173 -6.44 5.29 12.38
C VAL A 173 -6.61 4.90 13.84
N LEU A 174 -5.51 4.80 14.58
CA LEU A 174 -5.51 4.33 15.97
C LEU A 174 -6.25 5.28 16.92
N CYS A 175 -6.37 6.57 16.62
CA CYS A 175 -7.14 7.52 17.43
C CYS A 175 -8.64 7.17 17.54
N HIS A 176 -9.16 6.34 16.63
CA HIS A 176 -10.54 5.83 16.69
C HIS A 176 -10.71 4.58 17.57
N PHE A 177 -9.62 4.08 18.14
CA PHE A 177 -9.59 2.92 19.01
C PHE A 177 -9.02 3.34 20.38
N LYS A 178 -9.49 2.70 21.44
CA LYS A 178 -9.03 2.90 22.82
C LYS A 178 -7.58 2.43 23.00
N SER A 179 -7.15 1.46 22.20
CA SER A 179 -5.78 0.91 22.23
C SER A 179 -5.45 0.16 20.95
N SER A 180 -4.16 -0.10 20.73
CA SER A 180 -3.69 -1.01 19.68
C SER A 180 -4.24 -2.43 19.82
N GLU A 181 -4.52 -2.88 21.04
CA GLU A 181 -5.18 -4.18 21.29
C GLU A 181 -6.65 -4.19 20.86
N GLU A 182 -7.38 -3.09 21.02
CA GLU A 182 -8.74 -2.98 20.47
C GLU A 182 -8.71 -3.00 18.95
N TYR A 183 -7.75 -2.30 18.33
CA TYR A 183 -7.51 -2.38 16.89
C TYR A 183 -7.21 -3.83 16.44
N LYS A 184 -6.29 -4.52 17.13
CA LYS A 184 -5.95 -5.92 16.85
C LYS A 184 -7.17 -6.84 16.89
N ARG A 185 -8.04 -6.65 17.88
CA ARG A 185 -9.29 -7.42 18.00
C ARG A 185 -10.22 -7.13 16.82
N TYR A 186 -10.42 -5.86 16.50
CA TYR A 186 -11.26 -5.42 15.39
C TYR A 186 -10.78 -5.99 14.04
N VAL A 187 -9.47 -5.99 13.79
CA VAL A 187 -8.88 -6.62 12.59
C VAL A 187 -9.17 -8.13 12.58
N ASN A 188 -8.93 -8.85 13.69
CA ASN A 188 -9.18 -10.30 13.74
C ASN A 188 -10.66 -10.66 13.54
N GLU A 189 -11.59 -9.89 14.12
CA GLU A 189 -13.04 -10.07 13.95
C GLU A 189 -13.50 -9.80 12.51
N SER A 190 -12.77 -8.95 11.76
CA SER A 190 -13.07 -8.65 10.36
C SER A 190 -12.78 -9.80 9.38
N TYR A 191 -12.05 -10.84 9.80
CA TYR A 191 -11.57 -11.91 8.91
C TYR A 191 -12.69 -12.60 8.12
N GLU A 192 -13.73 -13.10 8.80
CA GLU A 192 -14.81 -13.84 8.13
C GLU A 192 -15.62 -12.93 7.20
N ILE A 193 -15.83 -11.68 7.59
CA ILE A 193 -16.52 -10.69 6.76
C ILE A 193 -15.73 -10.43 5.48
N ILE A 194 -14.42 -10.18 5.59
CA ILE A 194 -13.55 -9.91 4.43
C ILE A 194 -13.41 -11.15 3.55
N LYS A 195 -13.25 -12.33 4.15
CA LYS A 195 -13.13 -13.60 3.42
C LYS A 195 -14.39 -13.92 2.62
N ASN A 196 -15.57 -13.76 3.22
CA ASN A 196 -16.84 -14.03 2.53
C ASN A 196 -17.13 -12.97 1.46
N ASN A 197 -16.68 -11.74 1.66
CA ASN A 197 -16.77 -10.66 0.68
C ASN A 197 -15.66 -10.69 -0.39
N LYS A 198 -14.68 -11.61 -0.36
CA LYS A 198 -13.71 -11.74 -1.45
C LYS A 198 -14.37 -12.09 -2.79
N GLY A 199 -15.56 -12.69 -2.76
CA GLY A 199 -16.38 -12.85 -3.95
C GLY A 199 -16.70 -11.53 -4.65
N ILE A 200 -16.59 -10.39 -3.97
CA ILE A 200 -16.87 -9.02 -4.43
C ILE A 200 -15.57 -8.28 -4.85
N GLU A 201 -14.39 -8.90 -4.74
CA GLU A 201 -13.11 -8.30 -5.16
C GLU A 201 -13.12 -7.85 -6.63
N HIS A 202 -13.89 -8.49 -7.51
CA HIS A 202 -14.07 -8.06 -8.90
C HIS A 202 -14.72 -6.66 -9.01
N LEU A 203 -15.50 -6.21 -8.04
CA LEU A 203 -16.08 -4.86 -8.04
C LEU A 203 -15.08 -3.76 -7.70
N PHE A 204 -13.93 -4.11 -7.09
CA PHE A 204 -12.83 -3.19 -6.82
C PHE A 204 -11.61 -3.46 -7.73
N LEU A 205 -11.38 -4.70 -8.15
CA LEU A 205 -10.20 -5.10 -8.92
C LEU A 205 -10.42 -5.22 -10.43
N ASP A 206 -11.64 -5.01 -10.96
CA ASP A 206 -11.92 -4.93 -12.42
C ASP A 206 -12.19 -3.50 -12.92
#